data_AF-G1WDY0-F1
#
_entry.id   AF-G1WDY0-F1
#
_cell.length_a   1.000
_cell.length_b   1.000
_cell.length_c   1.000
_cell.angle_alpha   90.00
_cell.angle_beta   90.00
_cell.angle_gamma   90.00
#
_symmetry.space_group_name_H-M   'P 1'
#
loop_
_entity.id
_entity.type
_entity.pdbx_description
1 polymer ?
#
loop_
_entity_poly.entity_id
_entity_poly.type
_entity_poly.pdbx_seq_one_letter_code
_entity_poly.pdbx_strand_id
1 'polypeptide(L)' 'MKQTIDTYRLTSMEEPTEAFLSQIMREAAEEAAQSNHAATRLFFDQLRQAAAKVDA' A
#
# COMPACT_ATOMS: atom_id res chain seq x y z
N MET A 1 11.95 20.08 7.83
CA MET A 1 11.39 18.71 7.89
C MET A 1 10.90 18.35 6.49
N LYS A 2 11.21 17.16 5.98
CA LYS A 2 10.62 16.68 4.72
C LYS A 2 9.20 16.22 4.99
N GLN A 3 8.23 16.72 4.23
CA GLN A 3 6.86 16.22 4.28
C GLN A 3 6.77 14.91 3.49
N THR A 4 6.02 13.95 4.02
CA THR A 4 5.74 12.60 3.50
C THR A 4 4.23 12.35 3.54
N ILE A 5 3.74 11.29 2.89
CA ILE A 5 2.33 10.90 2.98
C ILE A 5 1.83 10.79 4.43
N ASP A 6 2.65 10.26 5.34
CA ASP A 6 2.31 10.06 6.75
C ASP A 6 2.21 11.37 7.56
N THR A 7 2.85 12.44 7.07
CA THR A 7 2.97 13.70 7.79
C THR A 7 2.16 14.83 7.16
N TYR A 8 1.63 14.63 5.95
CA TYR A 8 0.79 15.59 5.28
C TYR A 8 -0.66 15.47 5.74
N ARG A 9 -1.26 16.58 6.16
CA ARG A 9 -2.70 16.69 6.41
C ARG A 9 -3.35 17.52 5.31
N LEU A 10 -4.30 16.92 4.59
CA LEU A 10 -5.17 17.57 3.59
C LEU A 10 -6.19 18.54 4.23
N THR A 11 -5.80 19.22 5.31
CA THR A 11 -6.61 20.19 6.05
C THR A 11 -5.93 21.57 6.11
N SER A 12 -4.71 21.71 5.58
CA SER A 12 -4.12 23.04 5.38
C SER A 12 -4.82 23.71 4.19
N MET A 13 -5.21 24.97 4.35
CA MET A 13 -5.81 25.81 3.30
C MET A 13 -4.86 26.09 2.11
N GLU A 14 -3.61 25.58 2.17
CA GLU A 14 -2.64 25.64 1.09
C GLU A 14 -2.73 24.37 0.23
N GLU A 15 -3.00 24.57 -1.06
CA GLU A 15 -2.94 23.48 -2.04
C GLU A 15 -1.50 22.95 -2.14
N PRO A 16 -1.31 21.62 -2.16
CA PRO A 16 0.00 21.03 -2.34
C PRO A 16 0.52 21.38 -3.73
N THR A 17 1.81 21.72 -3.83
CA THR A 17 2.46 21.88 -5.14
C THR A 17 2.33 20.58 -5.95
N GLU A 18 2.26 20.69 -7.28
CA GLU A 18 2.12 19.53 -8.17
C GLU A 18 3.21 18.46 -7.94
N ALA A 19 4.45 18.90 -7.68
CA ALA A 19 5.57 18.01 -7.36
C ALA A 19 5.33 17.22 -6.07
N PHE A 20 4.75 17.86 -5.05
CA PHE A 20 4.46 17.23 -3.78
C PHE A 20 3.23 16.31 -3.86
N LEU A 21 2.20 16.71 -4.61
CA LEU A 21 1.05 15.85 -4.91
C LEU A 21 1.47 14.59 -5.68
N SER A 22 2.35 14.73 -6.68
CA SER A 22 2.91 13.60 -7.43
C SER A 22 3.69 12.65 -6.53
N GLN A 23 4.46 13.19 -5.57
CA GLN A 23 5.18 12.38 -4.59
C GLN A 23 4.21 11.58 -3.72
N ILE A 24 3.16 12.21 -3.16
CA ILE A 24 2.15 11.54 -2.33
C ILE A 24 1.43 10.44 -3.12
N MET A 25 1.01 10.71 -4.35
CA MET A 25 0.31 9.73 -5.18
C MET A 25 1.20 8.52 -5.50
N ARG A 26 2.50 8.74 -5.74
CA ARG A 26 3.46 7.66 -5.93
C ARG A 26 3.61 6.83 -4.65
N GLU A 27 3.80 7.47 -3.51
CA GLU A 27 3.93 6.79 -2.20
C GLU A 27 2.69 5.94 -1.91
N ALA A 28 1.49 6.50 -2.10
CA ALA A 28 0.22 5.78 -1.91
C ALA A 28 0.07 4.58 -2.86
N ALA A 29 0.45 4.73 -4.13
CA ALA A 29 0.38 3.66 -5.12
C ALA A 29 1.36 2.51 -4.78
N GLU A 30 2.57 2.85 -4.35
CA GLU A 30 3.57 1.87 -3.93
C GLU A 30 3.10 1.09 -2.69
N GLU A 31 2.54 1.78 -1.69
CA GLU A 31 2.02 1.14 -0.48
C GLU A 31 0.84 0.21 -0.79
N ALA A 32 -0.11 0.65 -1.62
CA ALA A 32 -1.22 -0.17 -2.07
C ALA A 32 -0.76 -1.41 -2.85
N ALA A 33 0.24 -1.26 -3.73
CA ALA A 33 0.80 -2.37 -4.49
C ALA A 33 1.49 -3.40 -3.59
N GLN A 34 2.28 -2.93 -2.61
CA GLN A 34 2.96 -3.80 -1.65
C GLN A 34 1.96 -4.56 -0.77
N SER A 35 0.94 -3.87 -0.26
CA SER A 35 -0.13 -4.49 0.55
C SER A 35 -0.89 -5.55 -0.23
N ASN A 36 -1.30 -5.24 -1.46
CA ASN A 36 -2.01 -6.18 -2.33
C ASN A 36 -1.16 -7.42 -2.65
N HIS A 37 0.13 -7.24 -2.93
CA HIS A 37 1.03 -8.35 -3.20
C HIS A 37 1.21 -9.24 -1.96
N ALA A 38 1.36 -8.65 -0.78
CA ALA A 38 1.47 -9.39 0.48
C ALA A 38 0.18 -10.20 0.78
N ALA A 39 -0.99 -9.58 0.64
CA ALA A 39 -2.28 -10.24 0.83
C ALA A 39 -2.49 -11.39 -0.16
N THR A 40 -2.14 -11.18 -1.43
CA THR A 40 -2.23 -12.20 -2.48
C THR A 40 -1.35 -13.40 -2.14
N ARG A 41 -0.09 -13.16 -1.73
CA ARG A 41 0.82 -14.24 -1.32
C ARG A 41 0.26 -15.05 -0.17
N LEU A 42 -0.21 -14.38 0.89
CA LEU A 42 -0.80 -15.04 2.05
C LEU A 42 -2.00 -15.91 1.68
N PHE A 43 -2.88 -15.39 0.82
CA PHE A 43 -4.06 -16.13 0.34
C PHE A 43 -3.66 -17.43 -0.39
N PHE A 44 -2.71 -17.36 -1.32
CA PHE A 44 -2.27 -18.57 -2.04
C PHE A 44 -1.48 -19.54 -1.17
N ASP A 45 -0.72 -19.05 -0.19
CA ASP A 45 -0.06 -19.92 0.79
C ASP A 45 -1.10 -20.67 1.65
N GLN A 46 -2.18 -20.00 2.07
CA GLN A 46 -3.30 -20.64 2.77
C GLN A 46 -4.02 -21.68 1.90
N LEU A 47 -4.26 -21.36 0.62
CA LEU A 47 -4.85 -22.33 -0.32
C LEU A 47 -3.98 -23.59 -0.48
N ARG A 48 -2.66 -23.42 -0.62
CA ARG A 48 -1.72 -24.56 -0.70
C ARG A 48 -1.75 -25.41 0.57
N GLN A 49 -1.78 -24.78 1.74
CA GLN A 49 -1.89 -25.50 3.01
C GLN A 49 -3.22 -26.24 3.15
N ALA A 50 -4.32 -25.64 2.69
CA ALA A 50 -5.63 -26.28 2.71
C ALA A 50 -5.67 -27.50 1.78
N ALA A 51 -5.16 -27.39 0.56
CA ALA A 51 -5.07 -28.49 -0.40
C ALA A 51 -4.23 -29.65 0.15
N ALA A 52 -3.06 -29.36 0.73
CA ALA A 52 -2.20 -30.38 1.33
C ALA A 52 -2.85 -31.12 2.51
N LYS A 53 -3.84 -30.52 3.19
CA LYS A 53 -4.61 -31.17 4.26
C LYS A 53 -5.77 -32.04 3.73
N VAL A 54 -6.20 -31.84 2.50
CA VAL A 54 -7.27 -32.64 1.86
C VAL A 54 -6.69 -33.91 1.24
N ASP A 55 -5.44 -33.89 0.80
CA ASP A 55 -4.74 -35.03 0.20
C ASP A 55 -4.07 -35.98 1.22
N ALA A 56 -4.15 -35.69 2.52
CA ALA A 56 -3.55 -36.47 3.62
C ALA A 56 -4.61 -37.21 4.44
#